data_AF-A0A0B1TJ84-F1
#
_entry.id   AF-A0A0B1TJ84-F1
#
_cell.length_a   1.000
_cell.length_b   1.000
_cell.length_c   1.000
_cell.angle_alpha   90.00
_cell.angle_beta   90.00
_cell.angle_gamma   90.00
#
_symmetry.space_group_name_H-M   'P 1'
#
loop_
_entity.id
_entity.type
_entity.pdbx_description
1 polymer ?
#
loop_
_entity_poly.entity_id
_entity_poly.type
_entity_poly.pdbx_seq_one_letter_code
_entity_poly.pdbx_strand_id
1 'polypeptide(L)'
;MNSAVPFAVVGSCDFVKKENGMRVRARRYPWGIVEVENEQHCDFVKLREALIRTNVDALRERTHNVLYENYRRERLRAMHVGDGDTGPKMVEIYTL
;
A
#
# COMPACT_ATOMS: atom_id res chain seq x y z
N MET A 1 -12.61 1.72 12.05
CA MET A 1 -11.69 2.19 10.98
C MET A 1 -12.37 2.36 9.63
N ASN A 2 -13.42 1.59 9.29
CA ASN A 2 -14.09 1.70 7.98
C ASN A 2 -14.87 3.01 7.73
N SER A 3 -15.17 3.80 8.77
CA SER A 3 -15.85 5.10 8.62
C SER A 3 -14.94 6.22 8.12
N ALA A 4 -13.62 6.02 8.11
CA ALA A 4 -12.63 7.02 7.69
C ALA A 4 -12.16 6.84 6.23
N VAL A 5 -12.69 5.85 5.52
CA VAL A 5 -12.36 5.59 4.12
C VAL A 5 -13.47 6.21 3.25
N PRO A 6 -13.12 6.96 2.17
CA PRO A 6 -11.77 7.23 1.66
C PRO A 6 -11.04 8.32 2.46
N PHE A 7 -9.73 8.14 2.65
CA PHE A 7 -8.88 9.13 3.35
C PHE A 7 -8.58 10.33 2.46
N ALA A 8 -8.85 11.55 2.94
CA ALA A 8 -8.48 12.78 2.23
C ALA A 8 -7.02 13.15 2.55
N VAL A 9 -6.08 12.77 1.67
CA VAL A 9 -4.64 12.90 1.95
C VAL A 9 -3.94 13.96 1.12
N VAL A 10 -2.94 14.60 1.73
CA VAL A 10 -2.01 15.52 1.07
C VAL A 10 -0.59 14.98 1.24
N GLY A 11 0.16 14.87 0.16
CA GLY A 11 1.58 14.48 0.18
C GLY A 11 2.50 15.67 -0.05
N SER A 12 3.67 15.66 0.59
CA SER A 12 4.78 16.58 0.30
C SER A 12 6.13 15.94 0.66
N CYS A 13 7.13 16.17 -0.18
CA CYS A 13 8.54 15.87 0.12
C CYS A 13 9.27 17.07 0.74
N ASP A 14 8.68 18.27 0.64
CA ASP A 14 9.29 19.51 1.07
C ASP A 14 9.03 19.79 2.55
N PHE A 15 10.01 20.41 3.20
CA PHE A 15 9.93 20.85 4.59
C PHE A 15 9.79 22.36 4.67
N VAL A 16 8.85 22.82 5.50
CA VAL A 16 8.68 24.23 5.84
C VAL A 16 9.01 24.43 7.31
N LYS A 17 9.79 25.46 7.62
CA LYS A 17 10.09 25.89 8.99
C LYS A 17 8.92 26.70 9.54
N LYS A 18 8.35 26.24 10.65
CA LYS A 18 7.32 26.97 11.42
C LYS A 18 7.93 28.10 12.25
N GLU A 19 7.08 28.98 12.77
CA GLU A 19 7.45 30.07 13.67
C GLU A 19 8.13 29.56 14.96
N ASN A 20 7.71 28.40 15.45
CA ASN A 20 8.34 27.73 16.60
C ASN A 20 9.70 27.06 16.26
N GLY A 21 10.22 27.22 15.06
CA GLY A 21 11.49 26.66 14.60
C GLY A 21 11.43 25.20 14.13
N MET A 22 10.31 24.51 14.32
CA MET A 22 10.15 23.11 13.91
C MET A 22 9.99 23.00 12.39
N ARG A 23 10.65 22.00 11.78
CA ARG A 23 10.44 21.69 10.36
C ARG A 23 9.32 20.67 10.22
N VAL A 24 8.32 20.99 9.41
CA VAL A 24 7.21 20.08 9.10
C VAL A 24 7.10 19.84 7.60
N ARG A 25 6.63 18.65 7.20
CA ARG A 25 6.29 18.37 5.80
C ARG A 25 5.05 19.16 5.42
N ALA A 26 5.14 19.98 4.38
CA ALA A 26 4.04 20.85 3.99
C ALA A 26 4.10 21.23 2.50
N ARG A 27 2.96 21.65 1.95
CA ARG A 27 2.87 22.30 0.63
C ARG A 27 2.67 23.79 0.83
N ARG A 28 3.55 24.60 0.25
CA ARG A 28 3.46 26.07 0.31
C ARG A 28 2.80 26.62 -0.96
N TYR A 29 1.83 27.49 -0.77
CA TYR A 29 1.16 28.25 -1.82
C TYR A 29 1.20 29.74 -1.49
N PRO A 30 0.93 30.63 -2.47
CA PRO A 30 0.82 32.07 -2.21
C PRO A 30 -0.24 32.43 -1.16
N TRP A 31 -1.30 31.63 -1.04
CA TRP A 31 -2.41 31.84 -0.11
C TRP A 31 -2.26 31.11 1.23
N GLY A 32 -1.21 30.30 1.43
CA GLY A 32 -1.02 29.61 2.70
C GLY A 32 -0.19 28.33 2.61
N ILE A 33 -0.09 27.64 3.74
CA ILE A 33 0.72 26.42 3.88
C ILE A 33 -0.18 25.29 4.37
N VAL A 34 -0.18 24.19 3.62
CA VAL A 34 -0.91 22.97 3.97
C VAL A 34 0.07 21.98 4.59
N GLU A 35 0.00 21.83 5.90
CA GLU A 35 0.79 20.85 6.66
C GLU A 35 0.27 19.42 6.46
N VAL A 36 1.16 18.49 6.14
CA VAL A 36 0.82 17.09 5.86
C VAL A 36 0.48 16.32 7.13
N GLU A 37 1.16 16.61 8.25
CA GLU A 37 0.96 15.88 9.51
C GLU A 37 -0.09 16.54 10.43
N ASN A 38 -0.79 17.57 9.95
CA ASN A 38 -1.87 18.22 10.69
C ASN A 38 -3.23 17.59 10.33
N GLU A 39 -3.90 17.00 11.31
CA GLU A 39 -5.19 16.31 11.15
C GLU A 39 -6.35 17.25 10.75
N GLN A 40 -6.21 18.55 10.96
CA GLN A 40 -7.19 19.54 10.48
C GLN A 40 -7.07 19.81 8.97
N HIS A 41 -5.93 19.48 8.36
CA HIS A 41 -5.68 19.70 6.93
C HIS A 41 -5.91 18.46 6.08
N CYS A 42 -5.52 17.28 6.59
CA CYS A 42 -5.68 16.03 5.86
C CYS A 42 -5.63 14.80 6.80
N ASP A 43 -6.12 13.67 6.30
CA ASP A 43 -6.18 12.40 7.01
C ASP A 43 -4.88 11.58 6.91
N PHE A 44 -3.74 12.20 6.57
CA PHE A 44 -2.47 11.49 6.39
C PHE A 44 -2.06 10.72 7.66
N VAL A 45 -2.29 11.30 8.84
CA VAL A 45 -2.00 10.63 10.12
C VAL A 45 -2.83 9.34 10.23
N LYS A 46 -4.14 9.43 10.00
CA LYS A 46 -5.05 8.27 10.04
C LYS A 46 -4.67 7.20 9.01
N LEU A 47 -4.29 7.60 7.80
CA LEU A 47 -3.81 6.69 6.76
C LEU A 47 -2.54 5.95 7.20
N ARG A 48 -1.54 6.67 7.72
CA ARG A 48 -0.27 6.11 8.19
C ARG A 48 -0.50 5.09 9.30
N GLU A 49 -1.37 5.42 10.24
CA GLU A 49 -1.73 4.53 11.35
C GLU A 49 -2.47 3.28 10.88
N ALA A 50 -3.46 3.45 10.01
CA ALA A 50 -4.22 2.33 9.46
C ALA A 50 -3.32 1.37 8.66
N LEU A 51 -2.44 1.88 7.80
CA LEU A 51 -1.61 1.04 6.93
C LEU A 51 -0.43 0.40 7.65
N ILE A 52 0.38 1.20 8.35
CA ILE A 52 1.69 0.76 8.83
C ILE A 52 1.60 0.15 10.23
N ARG A 53 0.69 0.65 11.07
CA ARG A 53 0.65 0.26 12.48
C ARG A 53 -0.39 -0.82 12.78
N THR A 54 -1.59 -0.72 12.21
CA THR A 54 -2.69 -1.62 12.57
C THR A 54 -2.88 -2.76 11.57
N ASN A 55 -2.88 -2.49 10.26
CA ASN A 55 -3.37 -3.47 9.29
C ASN A 55 -2.27 -4.16 8.48
N VAL A 56 -0.99 -3.87 8.70
CA VAL A 56 0.10 -4.40 7.85
C VAL A 56 0.11 -5.93 7.78
N ASP A 57 -0.07 -6.61 8.92
CA ASP A 57 -0.08 -8.06 8.97
C ASP A 57 -1.33 -8.64 8.31
N ALA A 58 -2.50 -8.07 8.58
CA ALA A 58 -3.76 -8.49 7.94
C ALA A 58 -3.74 -8.29 6.42
N LEU A 59 -3.12 -7.20 5.95
CA LEU A 59 -2.94 -6.93 4.51
C LEU A 59 -2.00 -7.95 3.88
N ARG A 60 -0.88 -8.29 4.55
CA ARG A 60 0.06 -9.33 4.10
C ARG A 60 -0.62 -10.69 4.05
N GLU A 61 -1.34 -11.08 5.09
CA GLU A 61 -2.04 -12.35 5.18
C GLU A 61 -3.08 -12.50 4.08
N ARG A 62 -3.93 -11.49 3.88
CA ARG A 62 -4.93 -11.49 2.80
C ARG A 62 -4.27 -11.56 1.41
N THR A 63 -3.14 -10.89 1.24
CA THR A 63 -2.38 -10.95 -0.02
C THR A 63 -1.87 -12.37 -0.28
N HIS A 64 -1.36 -13.05 0.74
CA HIS A 64 -0.85 -14.41 0.59
C HIS A 64 -1.98 -15.46 0.45
N ASN A 65 -2.89 -15.51 1.40
CA ASN A 65 -3.88 -16.58 1.53
C ASN A 65 -5.03 -16.46 0.53
N VAL A 66 -5.30 -15.25 0.03
CA VAL A 66 -6.41 -15.01 -0.90
C VAL A 66 -5.90 -14.62 -2.27
N LEU A 67 -5.20 -13.49 -2.39
CA LEU A 67 -4.84 -12.95 -3.70
C LEU A 67 -3.84 -13.85 -4.43
N TYR A 68 -2.78 -14.26 -3.74
CA TYR A 68 -1.76 -15.15 -4.29
C TYR A 68 -2.31 -16.56 -4.52
N GLU A 69 -3.00 -17.16 -3.55
CA GLU A 69 -3.55 -18.51 -3.73
C GLU A 69 -4.61 -18.60 -4.83
N ASN A 70 -5.42 -17.56 -5.04
CA ASN A 70 -6.34 -17.51 -6.19
C ASN A 70 -5.56 -17.53 -7.51
N TYR A 71 -4.57 -16.64 -7.64
CA TYR A 71 -3.71 -16.60 -8.82
C TYR A 71 -2.94 -17.93 -9.03
N ARG A 72 -2.41 -18.53 -7.96
CA ARG A 72 -1.68 -19.79 -8.01
C ARG A 72 -2.55 -20.92 -8.55
N ARG A 73 -3.77 -21.06 -8.06
CA ARG A 73 -4.73 -22.07 -8.53
C ARG A 73 -5.09 -21.88 -9.99
N GLU A 74 -5.36 -20.65 -10.42
CA GLU A 74 -5.65 -20.33 -11.82
C GLU A 74 -4.48 -20.67 -12.74
N ARG A 75 -3.25 -20.31 -12.34
CA ARG A 75 -2.04 -20.61 -13.10
C ARG A 75 -1.75 -22.10 -13.22
N LEU A 76 -1.88 -22.86 -12.12
CA LEU A 76 -1.64 -24.31 -12.16
C LEU A 76 -2.65 -25.03 -13.06
N ARG A 77 -3.93 -24.63 -13.01
CA ARG A 77 -4.96 -25.12 -13.93
C ARG A 77 -4.61 -24.85 -15.38
N ALA A 78 -4.17 -23.63 -15.71
CA ALA A 78 -3.74 -23.29 -17.07
C ALA A 78 -2.53 -24.11 -17.54
N MET A 79 -1.64 -24.49 -16.61
CA MET A 79 -0.47 -25.32 -16.90
C MET A 79 -0.77 -26.82 -16.91
N HIS A 80 -2.03 -27.24 -16.71
CA HIS A 80 -2.44 -28.66 -16.59
C HIS A 80 -1.66 -29.45 -15.52
N VAL A 81 -1.09 -28.77 -14.53
CA VAL A 81 -0.42 -29.42 -13.39
C VAL A 81 -1.51 -29.78 -12.38
N GLY A 82 -1.81 -31.07 -12.25
CA GLY A 82 -2.81 -31.58 -11.30
C GLY A 82 -2.33 -31.48 -9.85
N ASP A 83 -3.28 -31.36 -8.91
CA ASP A 83 -3.04 -31.33 -7.47
C ASP A 83 -2.46 -32.68 -7.01
N GLY A 84 -1.13 -32.79 -7.05
CA GLY A 84 -0.40 -34.03 -6.73
C GLY A 84 0.96 -34.15 -7.43
N ASP A 85 1.21 -33.38 -8.49
CA ASP A 85 2.51 -33.35 -9.14
C ASP A 85 3.43 -32.33 -8.47
N THR A 86 4.62 -32.79 -8.08
CA THR A 86 5.62 -31.96 -7.39
C THR A 86 6.25 -31.00 -8.39
N GLY A 87 5.59 -29.85 -8.58
CA GLY A 87 6.11 -28.71 -9.32
C GLY A 87 6.03 -28.85 -10.85
N PRO A 88 5.95 -27.71 -11.58
CA PRO A 88 6.02 -27.75 -13.02
C PRO A 88 7.41 -28.26 -13.41
N LYS A 89 7.47 -29.34 -14.20
CA LYS A 89 8.59 -29.46 -15.15
C LYS A 89 8.45 -28.24 -16.04
N MET A 90 9.32 -27.25 -15.83
CA MET A 90 9.56 -26.15 -16.77
C MET A 90 9.94 -26.81 -18.10
N VAL A 91 8.94 -27.18 -18.89
CA VAL A 91 9.14 -27.60 -20.27
C VAL A 91 9.61 -26.35 -20.97
N GLU A 92 10.82 -26.43 -21.52
CA GLU A 92 11.50 -25.37 -22.25
C GLU A 92 10.60 -24.85 -23.39
N ILE A 93 9.79 -23.81 -23.16
CA ILE A 93 9.09 -23.07 -24.23
C ILE A 93 10.04 -22.01 -24.83
N TYR A 94 11.35 -22.27 -24.83
CA TYR A 94 12.35 -21.50 -25.54
C TYR A 94 13.21 -22.43 -26.39
N THR A 95 12.58 -23.19 -27.28
CA THR A 95 13.27 -23.71 -28.45
C THR A 95 12.83 -22.84 -29.63
N LEU A 96 13.73 -21.93 -30.04
CA LEU A 96 13.76 -21.40 -31.41
C LEU A 96 14.37 -22.46 -32.33
#